data_AF-A0A8S7MTI8-F1
#
_entry.id   AF-A0A8S7MTI8-F1
#
_cell.length_a   1.000
_cell.length_b   1.000
_cell.length_c   1.000
_cell.angle_alpha   90.00
_cell.angle_beta   90.00
_cell.angle_gamma   90.00
#
_symmetry.space_group_name_H-M   'P 1'
#
loop_
_entity.id
_entity.type
_entity.pdbx_description
1 polymer ?
#
loop_
_entity_poly.entity_id
_entity_poly.type
_entity_poly.pdbx_seq_one_letter_code
_entity_poly.pdbx_strand_id
1 'polypeptide(L)'
;MTTITKERIELFIKNPLENGLTRGEQMELARIALASLEREQIRHEHAKWSDSTFGCVGPIGPLKHLSKEALEAAAEPDDLSEWADMQFLLWDSQRRAGISDAEITAAMEDKLKINMERQWPEPKDGEPRLHIKEPGNSPVIPDGWISCSERMPNTKTAVLVAVEFDRKGDWRMKWATYIPGHPDANDGWIIPGASWKPSHWMPLPEPPQEVNRG
;
A
#
# COMPACT_ATOMS: atom_id res chain seq x y z
N MET A 1 -8.75 -21.35 -19.08
CA MET A 1 -10.12 -21.75 -18.67
C MET A 1 -11.10 -21.07 -19.60
N THR A 2 -12.10 -21.80 -20.12
CA THR A 2 -13.18 -21.21 -20.92
C THR A 2 -14.15 -20.48 -20.01
N THR A 3 -14.11 -19.16 -20.01
CA THR A 3 -15.03 -18.29 -19.24
C THR A 3 -16.42 -18.33 -19.87
N ILE A 4 -17.47 -18.36 -19.06
CA ILE A 4 -18.85 -18.21 -19.51
C ILE A 4 -19.03 -16.81 -20.15
N THR A 5 -19.64 -16.73 -21.34
CA THR A 5 -19.82 -15.45 -22.05
C THR A 5 -21.13 -14.76 -21.65
N LYS A 6 -21.25 -13.47 -21.95
CA LYS A 6 -22.48 -12.69 -21.75
C LYS A 6 -23.66 -13.34 -22.48
N GLU A 7 -23.45 -13.76 -23.73
CA GLU A 7 -24.48 -14.41 -24.56
C GLU A 7 -24.92 -15.76 -23.96
N ARG A 8 -23.99 -16.51 -23.37
CA ARG A 8 -24.31 -17.75 -22.67
C ARG A 8 -25.17 -17.52 -21.42
N ILE A 9 -24.90 -16.46 -20.66
CA ILE A 9 -25.73 -16.11 -19.50
C ILE A 9 -27.11 -15.60 -19.94
N GLU A 10 -27.19 -14.79 -21.00
CA GLU A 10 -28.47 -14.35 -21.58
C GLU A 10 -29.30 -15.53 -22.07
N LEU A 11 -28.66 -16.55 -22.65
CA LEU A 11 -29.34 -17.78 -23.04
C LEU A 11 -29.85 -18.57 -21.82
N PHE A 12 -29.07 -18.64 -20.74
CA PHE A 12 -29.47 -19.24 -19.47
C PHE A 12 -30.65 -18.50 -18.83
N ILE A 13 -30.69 -17.17 -18.92
CA ILE A 13 -31.83 -16.37 -18.46
C ILE A 13 -33.10 -16.75 -19.23
N LYS A 14 -33.01 -16.90 -20.56
CA LYS A 14 -34.14 -17.27 -21.42
C LYS A 14 -34.58 -18.72 -21.19
N ASN A 15 -33.65 -19.62 -20.94
CA ASN A 15 -33.89 -21.06 -20.80
C ASN A 15 -33.35 -21.54 -19.44
N PRO A 16 -34.16 -21.44 -18.37
CA PRO A 16 -33.74 -21.82 -17.03
C PRO A 16 -33.46 -23.32 -16.96
N LEU A 17 -32.57 -23.72 -16.06
CA LEU A 17 -32.24 -25.12 -15.83
C LEU A 17 -33.15 -25.73 -14.75
N GLU A 18 -33.57 -26.97 -14.94
CA GLU A 18 -34.19 -27.77 -13.87
C GLU A 18 -33.09 -28.41 -13.02
N ASN A 19 -32.59 -27.66 -12.04
CA ASN A 19 -31.44 -28.04 -11.21
C ASN A 19 -31.68 -27.83 -9.70
N GLY A 20 -32.93 -27.70 -9.29
CA GLY A 20 -33.31 -27.46 -7.90
C GLY A 20 -33.22 -26.01 -7.43
N LEU A 21 -32.69 -25.09 -8.25
CA LEU A 21 -32.74 -23.65 -7.97
C LEU A 21 -34.07 -23.07 -8.38
N THR A 22 -34.64 -22.22 -7.54
CA THR A 22 -35.80 -21.41 -7.88
C THR A 22 -35.48 -20.44 -9.01
N ARG A 23 -36.51 -19.97 -9.71
CA ARG A 23 -36.33 -18.97 -10.77
C ARG A 23 -35.66 -17.69 -10.23
N GLY A 24 -35.97 -17.29 -9.00
CA GLY A 24 -35.35 -16.12 -8.35
C GLY A 24 -33.84 -16.29 -8.17
N GLU A 25 -33.41 -17.44 -7.64
CA GLU A 25 -31.97 -17.75 -7.46
C GLU A 25 -31.22 -17.81 -8.79
N GLN A 26 -31.83 -18.39 -9.83
CA GLN A 26 -31.23 -18.43 -11.15
C GLN A 26 -31.06 -17.02 -11.74
N MET A 27 -32.04 -16.12 -11.52
CA MET A 27 -31.91 -14.72 -11.95
C MET A 27 -30.84 -13.97 -11.18
N GLU A 28 -30.70 -14.22 -9.88
CA GLU A 28 -29.67 -13.57 -9.08
C GLU A 28 -28.26 -14.04 -9.49
N LEU A 29 -28.07 -15.35 -9.72
CA LEU A 29 -26.81 -15.87 -10.24
C LEU A 29 -26.44 -15.24 -11.59
N ALA A 30 -27.42 -15.13 -12.50
CA ALA A 30 -27.20 -14.51 -13.79
C ALA A 30 -26.84 -13.01 -13.65
N ARG A 31 -27.51 -12.28 -12.76
CA ARG A 31 -27.23 -10.87 -12.48
C ARG A 31 -25.80 -10.67 -11.95
N ILE A 32 -25.38 -11.47 -10.97
CA ILE A 32 -24.02 -11.42 -10.40
C ILE A 32 -22.98 -11.71 -11.49
N ALA A 33 -23.21 -12.76 -12.28
CA ALA A 33 -22.28 -13.15 -13.35
C ALA A 33 -22.17 -12.06 -14.43
N LEU A 34 -23.29 -11.46 -14.86
CA LEU A 34 -23.28 -10.35 -15.83
C LEU A 34 -22.53 -9.13 -15.31
N ALA A 35 -22.80 -8.70 -14.07
CA ALA A 35 -22.10 -7.58 -13.45
C ALA A 35 -20.59 -7.83 -13.34
N SER A 36 -20.18 -9.07 -13.01
CA SER A 36 -18.77 -9.46 -12.98
C SER A 36 -18.12 -9.40 -14.35
N LEU A 37 -18.81 -9.87 -15.41
CA LEU A 37 -18.28 -9.83 -16.78
C LEU A 37 -18.13 -8.39 -17.29
N GLU A 38 -19.10 -7.52 -16.98
CA GLU A 38 -19.05 -6.10 -17.37
C GLU A 38 -17.87 -5.39 -16.69
N ARG A 39 -17.66 -5.63 -15.39
CA ARG A 39 -16.52 -5.08 -14.65
C ARG A 39 -15.17 -5.60 -15.18
N GLU A 40 -15.11 -6.87 -15.55
CA GLU A 40 -13.90 -7.49 -16.09
C GLU A 40 -13.56 -6.97 -17.50
N GLN A 41 -14.58 -6.72 -18.33
CA GLN A 41 -14.39 -6.10 -19.63
C GLN A 41 -13.79 -4.70 -19.50
N ILE A 42 -14.32 -3.87 -18.60
CA ILE A 42 -13.80 -2.53 -18.31
C ILE A 42 -12.34 -2.61 -17.85
N ARG A 43 -12.01 -3.53 -16.94
CA ARG A 43 -10.63 -3.72 -16.46
C ARG A 43 -9.67 -4.08 -17.59
N HIS A 44 -10.07 -4.97 -18.50
CA HIS A 44 -9.26 -5.34 -19.66
C HIS A 44 -9.07 -4.20 -20.66
N GLU A 45 -10.11 -3.44 -20.95
CA GLU A 45 -10.02 -2.27 -21.84
C GLU A 45 -9.11 -1.20 -21.26
N HIS A 46 -9.26 -0.92 -19.96
CA HIS A 46 -8.37 -0.01 -19.24
C HIS A 46 -6.91 -0.49 -19.28
N ALA A 47 -6.65 -1.78 -19.04
CA ALA A 47 -5.29 -2.32 -19.11
C ALA A 47 -4.67 -2.15 -20.50
N LYS A 48 -5.43 -2.45 -21.57
CA LYS A 48 -4.98 -2.26 -22.96
C LYS A 48 -4.66 -0.79 -23.26
N TRP A 49 -5.53 0.12 -22.85
CA TRP A 49 -5.31 1.55 -23.03
C TRP A 49 -4.08 2.04 -22.25
N SER A 50 -3.94 1.61 -20.98
CA SER A 50 -2.82 1.97 -20.11
C SER A 50 -1.49 1.45 -20.66
N ASP A 51 -1.46 0.22 -21.19
CA ASP A 51 -0.26 -0.33 -21.85
C ASP A 51 0.08 0.43 -23.14
N SER A 52 -0.92 0.78 -23.96
CA SER A 52 -0.70 1.57 -25.17
C SER A 52 -0.23 3.00 -24.88
N THR A 53 -0.67 3.59 -23.77
CA THR A 53 -0.40 5.00 -23.44
C THR A 53 0.91 5.17 -22.69
N PHE A 54 1.17 4.32 -21.70
CA PHE A 54 2.29 4.47 -20.77
C PHE A 54 3.41 3.44 -20.99
N GLY A 55 3.17 2.40 -21.79
CA GLY A 55 4.15 1.35 -22.06
C GLY A 55 4.49 0.48 -20.84
N CYS A 56 5.71 -0.07 -20.87
CA CYS A 56 6.21 -1.03 -19.88
C CYS A 56 6.71 -0.33 -18.60
N VAL A 57 5.80 0.26 -17.84
CA VAL A 57 6.07 0.86 -16.51
C VAL A 57 5.62 -0.05 -15.38
N GLY A 58 6.29 0.04 -14.23
CA GLY A 58 5.98 -0.72 -13.03
C GLY A 58 4.86 -0.11 -12.18
N PRO A 59 4.49 -0.76 -11.06
CA PRO A 59 3.30 -0.41 -10.27
C PRO A 59 3.42 0.89 -9.45
N ILE A 60 4.64 1.41 -9.27
CA ILE A 60 4.91 2.54 -8.36
C ILE A 60 4.29 3.86 -8.86
N GLY A 61 4.26 4.08 -10.17
CA GLY A 61 3.65 5.28 -10.76
C GLY A 61 2.16 5.37 -10.44
N PRO A 62 1.36 4.35 -10.83
CA PRO A 62 -0.06 4.29 -10.48
C PRO A 62 -0.33 4.36 -8.97
N LEU A 63 0.50 3.77 -8.11
CA LEU A 63 0.32 3.88 -6.65
C LEU A 63 0.55 5.30 -6.11
N LYS A 64 1.54 6.02 -6.65
CA LYS A 64 1.74 7.44 -6.31
C LYS A 64 0.60 8.31 -6.79
N HIS A 65 0.03 7.97 -7.95
CA HIS A 65 -1.15 8.65 -8.48
C HIS A 65 -2.38 8.34 -7.62
N LEU A 66 -2.60 7.09 -7.24
CA LEU A 66 -3.71 6.67 -6.37
C LEU A 66 -3.76 7.46 -5.06
N SER A 67 -2.60 7.83 -4.52
CA SER A 67 -2.52 8.66 -3.31
C SER A 67 -3.06 10.08 -3.52
N LYS A 68 -2.98 10.62 -4.74
CA LYS A 68 -3.54 11.93 -5.10
C LYS A 68 -5.05 11.84 -5.31
N GLU A 69 -5.51 10.86 -6.09
CA GLU A 69 -6.94 10.60 -6.32
C GLU A 69 -7.68 10.32 -5.00
N ALA A 70 -7.02 9.67 -4.04
CA ALA A 70 -7.60 9.47 -2.71
C ALA A 70 -7.84 10.80 -1.95
N LEU A 71 -7.00 11.83 -2.19
CA LEU A 71 -7.20 13.16 -1.61
C LEU A 71 -8.29 13.93 -2.36
N GLU A 72 -8.37 13.78 -3.68
CA GLU A 72 -9.41 14.38 -4.54
C GLU A 72 -10.78 13.80 -4.20
N ALA A 73 -10.92 12.46 -4.14
CA ALA A 73 -12.12 11.78 -3.67
C ALA A 73 -12.51 12.15 -2.22
N ALA A 74 -11.54 12.41 -1.34
CA ALA A 74 -11.84 12.86 0.03
C ALA A 74 -12.34 14.31 0.07
N ALA A 75 -11.92 15.16 -0.87
CA ALA A 75 -12.41 16.53 -0.99
C ALA A 75 -13.78 16.60 -1.66
N GLU A 76 -14.05 15.71 -2.63
CA GLU A 76 -15.28 15.66 -3.43
C GLU A 76 -15.91 14.26 -3.40
N PRO A 77 -16.40 13.77 -2.24
CA PRO A 77 -16.85 12.39 -2.09
C PRO A 77 -18.09 12.03 -2.92
N ASP A 78 -18.85 13.03 -3.38
CA ASP A 78 -20.01 12.87 -4.25
C ASP A 78 -19.63 12.76 -5.75
N ASP A 79 -18.37 13.03 -6.11
CA ASP A 79 -17.89 12.85 -7.48
C ASP A 79 -17.47 11.40 -7.73
N LEU A 80 -18.31 10.66 -8.44
CA LEU A 80 -18.05 9.26 -8.80
C LEU A 80 -16.83 9.06 -9.70
N SER A 81 -16.36 10.10 -10.40
CA SER A 81 -15.18 10.00 -11.27
C SER A 81 -13.90 9.78 -10.47
N GLU A 82 -13.74 10.47 -9.35
CA GLU A 82 -12.61 10.30 -8.42
C GLU A 82 -12.52 8.88 -7.85
N TRP A 83 -13.68 8.28 -7.53
CA TRP A 83 -13.75 6.88 -7.12
C TRP A 83 -13.38 5.91 -8.26
N ALA A 84 -13.76 6.23 -9.49
CA ALA A 84 -13.40 5.43 -10.66
C ALA A 84 -11.90 5.49 -10.93
N ASP A 85 -11.27 6.65 -10.79
CA ASP A 85 -9.82 6.81 -10.95
C ASP A 85 -9.05 6.01 -9.91
N MET A 86 -9.49 6.01 -8.66
CA MET A 86 -8.91 5.12 -7.64
C MET A 86 -8.99 3.63 -8.03
N GLN A 87 -10.13 3.18 -8.58
CA GLN A 87 -10.30 1.79 -9.00
C GLN A 87 -9.38 1.44 -10.17
N PHE A 88 -9.28 2.31 -11.17
CA PHE A 88 -8.40 2.12 -12.31
C PHE A 88 -6.93 2.05 -11.90
N LEU A 89 -6.47 2.96 -11.05
CA LEU A 89 -5.09 3.00 -10.57
C LEU A 89 -4.75 1.81 -9.68
N LEU A 90 -5.68 1.36 -8.83
CA LEU A 90 -5.49 0.16 -8.03
C LEU A 90 -5.33 -1.08 -8.92
N TRP A 91 -6.23 -1.29 -9.88
CA TRP A 91 -6.14 -2.40 -10.82
C TRP A 91 -4.86 -2.35 -11.67
N ASP A 92 -4.48 -1.15 -12.14
CA ASP A 92 -3.26 -0.95 -12.93
C ASP A 92 -2.00 -1.30 -12.11
N SER A 93 -1.97 -0.88 -10.85
CA SER A 93 -0.87 -1.21 -9.95
C SER A 93 -0.77 -2.71 -9.69
N GLN A 94 -1.91 -3.39 -9.43
CA GLN A 94 -1.94 -4.83 -9.18
C GLN A 94 -1.45 -5.63 -10.39
N ARG A 95 -2.00 -5.35 -11.58
CA ARG A 95 -1.59 -6.07 -12.80
C ARG A 95 -0.11 -5.83 -13.13
N ARG A 96 0.40 -4.60 -12.96
CA ARG A 96 1.81 -4.25 -13.23
C ARG A 96 2.76 -4.84 -12.19
N ALA A 97 2.27 -5.15 -11.00
CA ALA A 97 3.00 -5.93 -9.99
C ALA A 97 2.94 -7.45 -10.24
N GLY A 98 2.19 -7.91 -11.26
CA GLY A 98 1.99 -9.33 -11.55
C GLY A 98 1.09 -10.04 -10.54
N ILE A 99 0.29 -9.30 -9.78
CA ILE A 99 -0.61 -9.86 -8.76
C ILE A 99 -1.88 -10.36 -9.46
N SER A 100 -2.21 -11.64 -9.28
CA SER A 100 -3.45 -12.22 -9.77
C SER A 100 -4.63 -11.98 -8.82
N ASP A 101 -5.86 -12.06 -9.36
CA ASP A 101 -7.08 -11.96 -8.56
C ASP A 101 -7.13 -13.01 -7.43
N ALA A 102 -6.64 -14.24 -7.69
CA ALA A 102 -6.60 -15.29 -6.68
C ALA A 102 -5.64 -14.95 -5.52
N GLU A 103 -4.46 -14.42 -5.82
CA GLU A 103 -3.46 -14.04 -4.82
C GLU A 103 -3.95 -12.87 -3.95
N ILE A 104 -4.52 -11.83 -4.58
CA ILE A 104 -5.03 -10.70 -3.80
C ILE A 104 -6.25 -11.09 -2.97
N THR A 105 -7.14 -11.94 -3.48
CA THR A 105 -8.29 -12.46 -2.70
C THR A 105 -7.80 -13.24 -1.47
N ALA A 106 -6.85 -14.15 -1.62
CA ALA A 106 -6.30 -14.89 -0.48
C ALA A 106 -5.64 -13.93 0.55
N ALA A 107 -4.86 -12.95 0.07
CA ALA A 107 -4.25 -11.95 0.94
C ALA A 107 -5.29 -11.08 1.67
N MET A 108 -6.40 -10.74 1.02
CA MET A 108 -7.52 -10.00 1.62
C MET A 108 -8.22 -10.82 2.72
N GLU A 109 -8.47 -12.10 2.48
CA GLU A 109 -9.08 -13.01 3.47
C GLU A 109 -8.22 -13.11 4.74
N ASP A 110 -6.91 -13.31 4.58
CA ASP A 110 -6.00 -13.42 5.72
C ASP A 110 -5.83 -12.08 6.44
N LYS A 111 -5.76 -10.98 5.69
CA LYS A 111 -5.68 -9.64 6.27
C LYS A 111 -6.96 -9.27 7.05
N LEU A 112 -8.12 -9.70 6.58
CA LEU A 112 -9.40 -9.46 7.23
C LEU A 112 -9.46 -10.15 8.60
N LYS A 113 -9.04 -11.42 8.70
CA LYS A 113 -8.96 -12.16 9.98
C LYS A 113 -8.11 -11.40 11.00
N ILE A 114 -6.91 -10.97 10.60
CA ILE A 114 -6.01 -10.18 11.45
C ILE A 114 -6.66 -8.86 11.87
N ASN A 115 -7.38 -8.18 10.98
CA ASN A 115 -8.03 -6.90 11.29
C ASN A 115 -9.20 -7.07 12.28
N MET A 116 -9.95 -8.17 12.20
CA MET A 116 -11.05 -8.48 13.12
C MET A 116 -10.58 -8.80 14.55
N GLU A 117 -9.37 -9.32 14.70
CA GLU A 117 -8.76 -9.64 16.00
C GLU A 117 -8.12 -8.42 16.69
N ARG A 118 -7.92 -7.32 15.98
CA ARG A 118 -7.26 -6.12 16.51
C ARG A 118 -8.18 -5.28 17.37
N GLN A 119 -7.56 -4.56 18.31
CA GLN A 119 -8.22 -3.46 19.00
C GLN A 119 -8.16 -2.19 18.14
N TRP A 120 -9.29 -1.49 18.07
CA TRP A 120 -9.44 -0.27 17.29
C TRP A 120 -9.89 0.88 18.21
N PRO A 121 -9.39 2.11 17.97
CA PRO A 121 -9.84 3.26 18.72
C PRO A 121 -11.30 3.60 18.39
N GLU A 122 -11.91 4.40 19.26
CA GLU A 122 -13.27 4.88 19.06
C GLU A 122 -13.45 5.54 17.68
N PRO A 123 -14.59 5.31 17.02
CA PRO A 123 -14.97 5.97 15.79
C PRO A 123 -14.84 7.49 15.84
N LYS A 124 -14.07 8.06 14.89
CA LYS A 124 -14.11 9.48 14.55
C LYS A 124 -14.42 9.63 13.07
N ASP A 125 -15.35 10.52 12.77
CA ASP A 125 -15.73 10.83 11.39
C ASP A 125 -14.64 11.68 10.72
N GLY A 126 -14.40 11.44 9.42
CA GLY A 126 -13.37 12.13 8.64
C GLY A 126 -11.91 11.81 8.99
N GLU A 127 -11.63 11.01 10.03
CA GLU A 127 -10.26 10.73 10.51
C GLU A 127 -9.84 9.28 10.25
N PRO A 128 -8.59 9.03 9.81
CA PRO A 128 -8.09 7.68 9.61
C PRO A 128 -8.01 6.93 10.95
N ARG A 129 -8.45 5.67 10.95
CA ARG A 129 -8.34 4.81 12.13
C ARG A 129 -7.15 3.89 11.98
N LEU A 130 -6.21 4.05 12.89
CA LEU A 130 -5.07 3.15 13.01
C LEU A 130 -5.33 2.21 14.20
N HIS A 131 -5.12 0.91 13.99
CA HIS A 131 -5.23 -0.09 15.06
C HIS A 131 -4.40 0.31 16.28
N ILE A 132 -4.94 0.05 17.48
CA ILE A 132 -4.22 0.24 18.73
C ILE A 132 -3.12 -0.82 18.77
N LYS A 133 -1.87 -0.37 18.84
CA LYS A 133 -0.76 -1.27 19.19
C LYS A 133 -0.85 -1.50 20.69
N GLU A 134 -1.06 -2.75 21.13
CA GLU A 134 -1.01 -3.06 22.56
C GLU A 134 0.34 -2.61 23.13
N PRO A 135 0.37 -1.80 24.21
CA PRO A 135 1.59 -1.55 24.94
C PRO A 135 1.92 -2.81 25.76
N GLY A 136 2.60 -3.77 25.13
CA GLY A 136 3.26 -4.88 25.83
C GLY A 136 2.82 -6.28 25.42
N ASN A 137 3.41 -6.82 24.35
CA ASN A 137 4.09 -8.13 24.41
C ASN A 137 5.02 -8.41 23.21
N SER A 138 5.56 -7.37 22.57
CA SER A 138 6.84 -7.51 21.89
C SER A 138 7.91 -7.07 22.89
N PRO A 139 9.07 -7.74 23.00
CA PRO A 139 10.20 -7.08 23.62
C PRO A 139 10.30 -5.70 22.96
N VAL A 140 10.52 -4.65 23.75
CA VAL A 140 10.89 -3.35 23.20
C VAL A 140 12.21 -3.59 22.45
N ILE A 141 12.10 -3.85 21.14
CA ILE A 141 13.23 -3.86 20.22
C ILE A 141 13.18 -2.49 19.54
N PRO A 142 14.13 -1.58 19.82
CA PRO A 142 14.19 -0.28 19.17
C PRO A 142 14.76 -0.39 17.73
N ASP A 143 14.21 -1.25 16.85
CA ASP A 143 14.82 -1.53 15.54
C ASP A 143 13.88 -1.29 14.36
N GLY A 144 13.80 -0.03 13.91
CA GLY A 144 13.22 0.31 12.61
C GLY A 144 13.76 1.64 12.08
N TRP A 145 14.14 1.67 10.80
CA TRP A 145 14.50 2.89 10.08
C TRP A 145 13.28 3.82 9.98
N ILE A 146 13.41 5.05 10.48
CA ILE A 146 12.41 6.12 10.45
C ILE A 146 12.71 7.02 9.26
N SER A 147 11.73 7.29 8.40
CA SER A 147 11.92 8.25 7.31
C SER A 147 12.13 9.66 7.85
N CYS A 148 13.12 10.39 7.31
CA CYS A 148 13.34 11.79 7.65
C CYS A 148 12.16 12.69 7.24
N SER A 149 11.36 12.27 6.25
CA SER A 149 10.13 12.99 5.85
C SER A 149 8.98 12.80 6.84
N GLU A 150 8.96 11.67 7.55
CA GLU A 150 7.93 11.39 8.57
C GLU A 150 8.28 12.09 9.89
N ARG A 151 9.56 11.99 10.29
CA ARG A 151 10.03 12.54 11.55
C ARG A 151 11.52 12.76 11.52
N MET A 152 11.95 13.97 11.87
CA MET A 152 13.35 14.26 12.13
C MET A 152 13.74 13.84 13.56
N PRO A 153 14.99 13.43 13.82
CA PRO A 153 15.47 13.25 15.18
C PRO A 153 15.48 14.60 15.92
N ASN A 154 15.51 14.56 17.25
CA ASN A 154 15.67 15.78 18.05
C ASN A 154 17.04 16.43 17.74
N THR A 155 17.11 17.76 17.85
CA THR A 155 18.38 18.48 17.71
C THR A 155 19.44 17.93 18.67
N LYS A 156 20.69 17.86 18.21
CA LYS A 156 21.85 17.33 18.94
C LYS A 156 21.74 15.84 19.33
N THR A 157 20.89 15.08 18.63
CA THR A 157 20.79 13.61 18.82
C THR A 157 21.71 12.89 17.85
N ALA A 158 22.51 11.95 18.37
CA ALA A 158 23.33 11.06 17.58
C ALA A 158 22.51 9.84 17.13
N VAL A 159 22.56 9.52 15.84
CA VAL A 159 21.73 8.50 15.18
C VAL A 159 22.54 7.76 14.11
N LEU A 160 22.05 6.58 13.71
CA LEU A 160 22.43 6.00 12.42
C LEU A 160 21.55 6.60 11.33
N VAL A 161 22.14 6.87 10.16
CA VAL A 161 21.46 7.43 8.98
C VAL A 161 21.70 6.56 7.76
N ALA A 162 20.71 6.51 6.88
CA ALA A 162 20.77 5.78 5.63
C ALA A 162 20.23 6.60 4.45
N VAL A 163 20.78 6.35 3.27
CA VAL A 163 20.24 6.83 1.99
C VAL A 163 20.59 5.83 0.87
N GLU A 164 19.65 5.62 -0.05
CA GLU A 164 19.86 4.80 -1.24
C GLU A 164 20.40 5.71 -2.36
N PHE A 165 21.50 5.32 -2.98
CA PHE A 165 22.20 6.08 -4.03
C PHE A 165 21.71 5.68 -5.44
N ASP A 166 22.59 5.71 -6.44
CA ASP A 166 22.27 5.59 -7.87
C ASP A 166 21.61 4.28 -8.30
N ARG A 167 21.66 3.23 -7.47
CA ARG A 167 21.09 1.91 -7.79
C ARG A 167 20.21 1.43 -6.67
N LYS A 168 19.06 0.84 -7.02
CA LYS A 168 18.19 0.14 -6.09
C LYS A 168 19.01 -0.94 -5.35
N GLY A 169 19.07 -0.84 -4.03
CA GLY A 169 19.86 -1.66 -3.13
C GLY A 169 21.21 -1.07 -2.70
N ASP A 170 21.70 0.03 -3.30
CA ASP A 170 22.96 0.70 -2.90
C ASP A 170 22.72 1.63 -1.70
N TRP A 171 22.51 1.02 -0.53
CA TRP A 171 22.33 1.73 0.72
C TRP A 171 23.67 2.17 1.31
N ARG A 172 23.80 3.48 1.56
CA ARG A 172 24.90 4.06 2.32
C ARG A 172 24.43 4.33 3.74
N MET A 173 25.18 3.84 4.71
CA MET A 173 24.87 3.99 6.14
C MET A 173 26.05 4.64 6.86
N LYS A 174 25.76 5.60 7.72
CA LYS A 174 26.75 6.26 8.59
C LYS A 174 26.11 6.66 9.92
N TRP A 175 26.95 7.00 10.89
CA TRP A 175 26.49 7.75 12.05
C TRP A 175 26.40 9.24 11.70
N ALA A 176 25.48 9.96 12.34
CA ALA A 176 25.30 11.39 12.15
C ALA A 176 24.73 12.05 13.40
N THR A 177 24.85 13.38 13.47
CA THR A 177 24.14 14.23 14.44
C THR A 177 23.31 15.26 13.70
N TYR A 178 22.04 15.41 14.09
CA TYR A 178 21.16 16.44 13.54
C TYR A 178 21.29 17.74 14.34
N ILE A 179 21.85 18.79 13.75
CA ILE A 179 22.02 20.13 14.34
C ILE A 179 21.58 21.18 13.31
N PRO A 180 20.27 21.52 13.25
CA PRO A 180 19.78 22.54 12.33
C PRO A 180 20.41 23.91 12.62
N GLY A 181 20.83 24.60 11.55
CA GLY A 181 21.45 25.93 11.62
C GLY A 181 22.93 25.95 12.01
N HIS A 182 23.58 24.79 12.20
CA HIS A 182 25.02 24.74 12.44
C HIS A 182 25.81 25.09 11.16
N PRO A 183 26.88 25.91 11.23
CA PRO A 183 27.62 26.36 10.04
C PRO A 183 28.25 25.21 9.24
N ASP A 184 28.68 24.16 9.95
CA ASP A 184 29.28 22.97 9.32
C ASP A 184 28.27 21.86 8.97
N ALA A 185 26.97 22.08 9.20
CA ALA A 185 25.94 21.09 8.89
C ALA A 185 25.40 21.28 7.47
N ASN A 186 25.26 20.19 6.73
CA ASN A 186 24.56 20.19 5.45
C ASN A 186 23.08 19.90 5.67
N ASP A 187 22.19 20.86 5.42
CA ASP A 187 20.75 20.76 5.73
C ASP A 187 20.47 20.34 7.18
N GLY A 188 21.30 20.81 8.12
CA GLY A 188 21.21 20.44 9.53
C GLY A 188 21.82 19.08 9.87
N TRP A 189 22.42 18.35 8.94
CA TRP A 189 23.12 17.09 9.22
C TRP A 189 24.63 17.29 9.31
N ILE A 190 25.23 16.77 10.39
CA ILE A 190 26.68 16.58 10.50
C ILE A 190 26.98 15.09 10.34
N ILE A 191 27.54 14.72 9.18
CA ILE A 191 27.88 13.34 8.84
C ILE A 191 29.37 13.27 8.52
N PRO A 192 30.20 12.66 9.39
CA PRO A 192 31.64 12.66 9.16
C PRO A 192 32.05 11.96 7.88
N GLY A 193 32.80 12.68 7.03
CA GLY A 193 33.28 12.21 5.74
C GLY A 193 32.16 11.89 4.74
N ALA A 194 31.04 12.61 4.81
CA ALA A 194 29.94 12.51 3.86
C ALA A 194 29.22 13.86 3.72
N SER A 195 28.81 14.19 2.50
CA SER A 195 28.09 15.43 2.18
C SER A 195 26.67 15.17 1.65
N TRP A 196 26.18 13.93 1.74
CA TRP A 196 24.85 13.55 1.27
C TRP A 196 23.78 13.75 2.35
N LYS A 197 22.51 13.87 1.92
CA LYS A 197 21.36 14.03 2.80
C LYS A 197 20.72 12.67 3.12
N PRO A 198 20.54 12.30 4.40
CA PRO A 198 19.86 11.08 4.80
C PRO A 198 18.40 11.03 4.32
N SER A 199 17.91 9.85 3.96
CA SER A 199 16.49 9.59 3.77
C SER A 199 15.85 8.91 4.98
N HIS A 200 16.62 8.13 5.74
CA HIS A 200 16.14 7.43 6.93
C HIS A 200 17.13 7.54 8.10
N TRP A 201 16.65 7.39 9.33
CA TRP A 201 17.47 7.32 10.54
C TRP A 201 16.94 6.30 11.56
N MET A 202 17.80 5.86 12.47
CA MET A 202 17.40 5.09 13.66
C MET A 202 18.28 5.46 14.86
N PRO A 203 17.83 5.21 16.11
CA PRO A 203 18.68 5.39 17.29
C PRO A 203 19.99 4.59 17.16
N LEU A 204 21.05 5.07 17.80
CA LEU A 204 22.25 4.24 17.96
C LEU A 204 21.91 3.00 18.79
N PRO A 205 22.49 1.83 18.47
CA PRO A 205 22.33 0.65 19.29
C PRO A 205 22.90 0.91 20.70
N GLU A 206 22.30 0.26 21.70
CA GLU A 206 22.83 0.29 23.06
C GLU A 206 24.31 -0.17 23.07
N PRO A 207 25.19 0.50 23.83
CA PRO A 207 26.58 0.10 23.91
C PRO A 207 26.70 -1.34 24.46
N PRO A 208 27.77 -2.07 24.09
CA PRO A 208 28.02 -3.40 24.64
C PRO A 208 28.06 -3.35 26.17
N GLN A 209 27.31 -4.22 26.84
CA GLN A 209 27.39 -4.37 28.29
C GLN A 209 28.64 -5.20 28.65
N GLU A 210 29.47 -4.67 29.54
CA GLU A 210 30.58 -5.45 30.10
C GLU A 210 30.03 -6.65 30.86
N VAL A 211 30.40 -7.85 30.41
CA VAL A 211 30.11 -9.07 31.15
C VAL A 211 31.08 -9.10 32.34
N ASN A 212 30.61 -8.68 33.52
CA ASN A 212 31.35 -8.88 34.77
C ASN A 212 31.60 -10.38 34.97
N ARG A 213 32.76 -10.86 34.54
CA ARG A 213 33.33 -12.13 34.99
C ARG A 213 33.96 -11.80 36.34
N GLY A 214 33.31 -12.27 37.41
CA GLY A 214 33.66 -11.97 38.80
C GLY A 214 35.07 -12.35 39.21
#